data_AF-A0A0M3JCW5-F1
#
_entry.id   AF-A0A0M3JCW5-F1
#
_cell.length_a   1.000
_cell.length_b   1.000
_cell.length_c   1.000
_cell.angle_alpha   90.00
_cell.angle_beta   90.00
_cell.angle_gamma   90.00
#
_symmetry.space_group_name_H-M   'P 1'
#
loop_
_entity.id
_entity.type
_entity.pdbx_description
1 polymer ?
#
loop_
_entity_poly.entity_id
_entity_poly.type
_entity_poly.pdbx_seq_one_letter_code
_entity_poly.pdbx_strand_id
1 'polypeptide(L)'
;LIIIGGGNPRWASTLEELLIFNIRTKKFTKRAIAPDESYGYPAPRMCHSCVKFNENIYVIGGCSEKRRVAVRRRGQIEVSDLYDDVWELDTKNWRWRKLEAKLHNKTCFHDAVVTQ
;
A
#
# COMPACT_ATOMS: atom_id res chain seq x y z
N LEU A 1 -0.32 4.89 -16.26
CA LEU A 1 -0.87 4.12 -15.12
C LEU A 1 0.25 3.96 -14.10
N ILE A 2 -0.04 4.15 -12.83
CA ILE A 2 0.91 3.90 -11.73
C ILE A 2 0.46 2.62 -11.05
N ILE A 3 1.36 1.66 -10.87
CA ILE A 3 1.09 0.41 -10.18
C ILE A 3 1.66 0.53 -8.77
N ILE A 4 0.81 0.34 -7.77
CA ILE A 4 1.16 0.52 -6.36
C ILE A 4 0.96 -0.81 -5.63
N GLY A 5 2.07 -1.32 -5.08
CA GLY A 5 2.10 -2.54 -4.29
C GLY A 5 1.72 -3.78 -5.10
N GLY A 6 1.02 -4.70 -4.43
CA GLY A 6 0.74 -6.03 -4.98
C GLY A 6 1.75 -7.06 -4.51
N GLY A 7 1.45 -8.33 -4.73
CA GLY A 7 2.26 -9.42 -4.23
C GLY A 7 1.55 -10.77 -4.28
N ASN A 8 2.12 -11.73 -3.57
CA ASN A 8 1.59 -13.07 -3.35
C ASN A 8 1.88 -13.49 -1.89
N PRO A 9 1.43 -14.67 -1.44
CA PRO A 9 1.63 -15.11 -0.05
C PRO A 9 3.09 -15.22 0.43
N ARG A 10 4.09 -15.11 -0.46
CA ARG A 10 5.52 -15.20 -0.13
C ARG A 10 6.28 -13.89 -0.31
N TRP A 11 5.67 -12.89 -0.94
CA TRP A 11 6.33 -11.64 -1.28
C TRP A 11 5.32 -10.51 -1.49
N ALA A 12 5.62 -9.33 -0.95
CA ALA A 12 4.92 -8.10 -1.30
C ALA A 12 5.91 -7.08 -1.89
N SER A 13 5.45 -6.32 -2.88
CA SER A 13 6.24 -5.28 -3.52
C SER A 13 6.57 -4.16 -2.53
N THR A 14 7.83 -3.73 -2.53
CA THR A 14 8.25 -2.52 -1.82
C THR A 14 7.65 -1.31 -2.52
N LEU A 15 7.54 -0.19 -1.80
CA LEU A 15 6.96 1.06 -2.30
C LEU A 15 8.01 2.16 -2.49
N GLU A 16 9.29 1.77 -2.51
CA GLU A 16 10.43 2.64 -2.80
C GLU A 16 10.54 2.96 -4.30
N GLU A 17 10.09 2.03 -5.14
CA GLU A 17 10.08 2.17 -6.60
C GLU A 17 8.73 1.69 -7.13
N LEU A 18 8.08 2.50 -7.96
CA LEU A 18 6.79 2.17 -8.56
C LEU A 18 6.94 1.91 -10.06
N LEU A 19 6.17 0.94 -10.55
CA LEU A 19 6.04 0.70 -11.98
C LEU A 19 5.09 1.71 -12.60
N ILE A 20 5.55 2.37 -13.65
CA ILE A 20 4.75 3.27 -14.47
C ILE A 20 4.57 2.62 -15.83
N PHE A 21 3.32 2.38 -16.20
CA PHE A 21 2.98 1.94 -17.54
C PHE A 21 2.57 3.15 -18.39
N ASN A 22 3.32 3.39 -19.46
CA ASN A 22 2.96 4.38 -20.46
C ASN A 22 2.04 3.74 -21.50
N ILE A 23 0.78 4.18 -21.53
CA ILE A 23 -0.26 3.61 -22.40
C ILE A 23 -0.01 3.86 -23.89
N ARG A 24 0.71 4.94 -24.25
CA ARG A 24 1.00 5.29 -25.65
C ARG A 24 2.15 4.44 -26.18
N THR A 25 3.22 4.32 -25.42
CA THR A 25 4.41 3.55 -25.82
C THR A 25 4.29 2.06 -25.50
N LYS A 26 3.32 1.68 -24.66
CA LYS A 26 3.10 0.32 -24.14
C LYS A 26 4.33 -0.24 -23.41
N LYS A 27 5.07 0.63 -22.72
CA LYS A 27 6.29 0.26 -21.99
C LYS A 27 6.13 0.53 -20.51
N PHE A 28 6.73 -0.37 -19.72
CA PHE A 28 6.94 -0.17 -18.30
C PHE A 28 8.25 0.61 -18.07
N THR A 29 8.19 1.55 -17.14
CA THR A 29 9.37 2.18 -16.54
C THR A 29 9.26 2.09 -15.03
N LYS A 30 10.39 2.29 -14.38
CA LYS A 30 10.51 2.33 -12.92
C LYS A 30 10.67 3.78 -12.47
N ARG A 31 10.04 4.14 -11.36
CA ARG A 31 10.12 5.46 -10.75
C ARG A 31 10.47 5.34 -9.27
N ALA A 32 11.65 5.82 -8.90
CA ALA A 32 12.03 5.96 -7.51
C ALA A 32 11.13 6.99 -6.81
N ILE A 33 10.76 6.68 -5.57
CA ILE A 33 9.91 7.50 -4.71
C ILE A 33 10.73 7.88 -3.47
N ALA A 34 10.65 9.13 -3.06
CA ALA A 34 11.28 9.58 -1.83
C ALA A 34 10.47 9.10 -0.60
N PRO A 35 11.14 8.79 0.53
CA PRO A 35 10.46 8.40 1.75
C PRO A 35 9.78 9.60 2.42
N ASP A 36 8.89 9.30 3.35
CA ASP A 36 8.50 10.23 4.41
C ASP A 36 9.73 10.52 5.31
N GLU A 37 9.87 11.78 5.73
CA GLU A 37 11.04 12.24 6.49
C GLU A 37 11.15 11.59 7.87
N SER A 38 10.02 11.30 8.50
CA SER A 38 9.95 10.75 9.87
C SER A 38 9.69 9.25 9.88
N TYR A 39 8.89 8.76 8.93
CA TYR A 39 8.37 7.39 8.95
C TYR A 39 8.95 6.48 7.87
N GLY A 40 9.80 7.00 6.98
CA GLY A 40 10.37 6.21 5.90
C GLY A 40 9.33 5.84 4.83
N TYR A 41 9.29 4.57 4.45
CA TYR A 41 8.35 4.07 3.44
C TYR A 41 7.14 3.36 4.08
N PRO A 42 5.99 3.33 3.39
CA PRO A 42 4.96 2.37 3.75
C PRO A 42 5.52 0.96 3.64
N ALA A 43 5.25 0.13 4.66
CA ALA A 43 5.65 -1.28 4.63
C ALA A 43 5.08 -1.99 3.37
N PRO A 44 5.80 -2.96 2.78
CA PRO A 44 5.29 -3.80 1.70
C PRO A 44 3.92 -4.37 2.04
N ARG A 45 2.98 -4.23 1.10
CA ARG A 45 1.57 -4.54 1.37
C ARG A 45 0.78 -4.94 0.13
N MET A 46 -0.22 -5.78 0.37
CA MET A 46 -1.21 -6.27 -0.59
C MET A 46 -2.61 -5.89 -0.12
N CYS A 47 -3.59 -6.00 -1.02
CA CYS A 47 -5.03 -5.92 -0.68
C CYS A 47 -5.40 -4.64 0.09
N HIS A 48 -4.70 -3.54 -0.18
CA HIS A 48 -4.98 -2.20 0.33
C HIS A 48 -5.97 -1.51 -0.62
N SER A 49 -6.72 -0.54 -0.12
CA SER A 49 -7.45 0.37 -1.00
C SER A 49 -6.49 1.43 -1.54
N CYS A 50 -6.69 1.82 -2.80
CA CYS A 50 -5.85 2.79 -3.50
C CYS A 50 -6.73 3.76 -4.29
N VAL A 51 -6.68 5.05 -3.96
CA VAL A 51 -7.51 6.07 -4.62
C VAL A 51 -6.66 7.27 -5.03
N LYS A 52 -6.95 7.85 -6.18
CA LYS A 52 -6.37 9.13 -6.62
C LYS A 52 -7.34 10.25 -6.29
N PHE A 53 -6.85 11.27 -5.59
CA PHE A 53 -7.58 12.50 -5.37
C PHE A 53 -6.66 13.70 -5.61
N ASN A 54 -7.06 14.62 -6.49
CA ASN A 54 -6.20 15.70 -7.00
C ASN A 54 -4.85 15.17 -7.53
N GLU A 55 -3.72 15.75 -7.11
CA GLU A 55 -2.37 15.35 -7.48
C GLU A 55 -1.78 14.27 -6.55
N ASN A 56 -2.60 13.69 -5.67
CA ASN A 56 -2.14 12.73 -4.67
C ASN A 56 -2.80 11.36 -4.86
N ILE A 57 -2.09 10.33 -4.42
CA ILE A 57 -2.61 8.96 -4.34
C ILE A 57 -2.58 8.50 -2.90
N TYR A 58 -3.65 7.86 -2.44
CA TYR A 58 -3.80 7.40 -1.07
C TYR A 58 -3.81 5.88 -1.02
N VAL A 59 -3.00 5.32 -0.13
CA VAL A 59 -2.93 3.89 0.18
C VAL A 59 -3.44 3.68 1.60
N ILE A 60 -4.49 2.87 1.74
CA ILE A 60 -5.24 2.72 2.98
C ILE A 60 -5.26 1.24 3.39
N GLY A 61 -4.76 0.97 4.60
CA GLY A 61 -4.73 -0.38 5.17
C GLY A 61 -3.92 -1.38 4.33
N GLY A 62 -4.42 -2.61 4.24
CA GLY A 62 -3.79 -3.73 3.53
C GLY A 62 -3.21 -4.79 4.49
N CYS A 63 -2.51 -5.75 3.91
CA CYS A 63 -1.87 -6.83 4.67
C CYS A 63 -0.46 -7.12 4.16
N SER A 64 0.39 -7.66 5.03
CA SER A 64 1.72 -8.14 4.63
C SER A 64 1.65 -9.59 4.14
N GLU A 65 2.68 -9.98 3.39
CA GLU A 65 2.98 -11.37 3.03
C GLU A 65 3.42 -12.19 4.25
N LYS A 66 3.95 -11.54 5.28
CA LYS A 66 4.43 -12.20 6.49
C LYS A 66 3.26 -12.79 7.25
N ARG A 67 3.39 -14.06 7.60
CA ARG A 67 2.42 -14.79 8.41
C ARG A 67 2.97 -15.01 9.80
N ARG A 68 2.09 -14.87 10.78
CA ARG A 68 2.35 -15.28 12.17
C ARG A 68 1.37 -16.38 12.54
N VAL A 69 1.83 -17.28 13.41
CA VAL A 69 0.97 -18.30 13.99
C VAL A 69 0.18 -17.69 15.13
N ALA A 70 -1.15 -17.74 15.02
CA ALA A 70 -2.07 -17.35 16.08
C ALA A 70 -2.74 -18.60 16.65
N VAL A 71 -2.65 -18.78 17.96
CA VAL A 71 -3.39 -19.83 18.67
C VAL A 71 -4.83 -19.36 18.86
N ARG A 72 -5.78 -20.15 18.37
CA ARG A 72 -7.23 -19.95 18.58
C ARG A 72 -7.84 -21.20 19.20
N ARG A 73 -9.09 -21.12 19.66
CA ARG A 73 -9.82 -22.25 20.27
C ARG A 73 -9.86 -23.51 19.40
N ARG A 74 -9.77 -23.38 18.07
CA ARG A 74 -9.78 -24.50 17.09
C ARG A 74 -8.38 -24.93 16.63
N GLY A 75 -7.33 -24.51 17.32
CA GLY A 75 -5.94 -24.81 16.98
C GLY A 75 -5.15 -23.58 16.49
N GLN A 76 -4.00 -23.85 15.90
CA GLN A 76 -3.12 -22.82 15.34
C GLN A 76 -3.56 -22.47 13.92
N ILE A 77 -3.60 -21.18 13.61
CA ILE A 77 -3.83 -20.68 12.26
C ILE A 77 -2.74 -19.67 11.89
N GLU A 78 -2.37 -19.64 10.62
CA GLU A 78 -1.52 -18.58 10.08
C GLU A 78 -2.37 -17.36 9.74
N VAL A 79 -1.93 -16.19 10.18
CA VAL A 79 -2.59 -14.90 9.89
C VAL A 79 -1.56 -13.90 9.37
N SER A 80 -1.93 -13.12 8.36
CA SER A 80 -1.14 -11.95 7.95
C SER A 80 -1.20 -10.86 9.00
N ASP A 81 -0.13 -10.06 9.06
CA ASP A 81 -0.22 -8.76 9.71
C ASP A 81 -1.05 -7.79 8.86
N LEU A 82 -1.94 -7.07 9.53
CA LEU A 82 -2.87 -6.12 8.93
C LEU A 82 -2.45 -4.69 9.27
N TYR A 83 -2.70 -3.80 8.33
CA TYR A 83 -2.43 -2.37 8.45
C TYR A 83 -3.74 -1.58 8.59
N ASP A 84 -3.66 -0.49 9.34
CA ASP A 84 -4.70 0.50 9.56
C ASP A 84 -4.25 1.91 9.17
N ASP A 85 -3.01 2.09 8.76
CA ASP A 85 -2.43 3.39 8.43
C ASP A 85 -2.89 3.90 7.06
N VAL A 86 -2.78 5.21 6.90
CA VAL A 86 -3.03 5.92 5.65
C VAL A 86 -1.73 6.58 5.18
N TRP A 87 -1.37 6.28 3.94
CA TRP A 87 -0.22 6.88 3.26
C TRP A 87 -0.69 7.68 2.06
N GLU A 88 -0.02 8.80 1.84
CA GLU A 88 -0.22 9.67 0.70
C GLU A 88 1.06 9.70 -0.15
N LEU A 89 0.91 9.58 -1.45
CA LEU A 89 1.96 9.81 -2.44
C LEU A 89 1.67 11.14 -3.13
N ASP A 90 2.55 12.11 -2.93
CA ASP A 90 2.61 13.32 -3.74
C ASP A 90 3.16 12.94 -5.13
N THR A 91 2.33 13.03 -6.18
CA THR A 91 2.75 12.65 -7.55
C THR A 91 3.51 13.75 -8.29
N LYS A 92 3.58 14.97 -7.74
CA LYS A 92 4.39 16.07 -8.25
C LYS A 92 5.85 15.92 -7.79
N ASN A 93 6.05 15.69 -6.50
CA ASN A 93 7.38 15.56 -5.90
C ASN A 93 7.85 14.10 -5.77
N TRP A 94 6.96 13.13 -6.02
CA TRP A 94 7.22 11.70 -5.90
C TRP A 94 7.74 11.33 -4.51
N ARG A 95 6.95 11.68 -3.49
CA ARG A 95 7.31 11.47 -2.08
C ARG A 95 6.14 10.85 -1.31
N TRP A 96 6.45 9.88 -0.47
CA TRP A 96 5.51 9.36 0.52
C TRP A 96 5.37 10.30 1.72
N ARG A 97 4.16 10.40 2.23
CA ARG A 97 3.84 11.02 3.51
C ARG A 97 2.92 10.09 4.29
N LYS A 98 3.25 9.82 5.54
CA LYS A 98 2.33 9.12 6.44
C LYS A 98 1.37 10.13 7.03
N LEU A 99 0.06 9.89 6.89
CA LEU A 99 -0.95 10.77 7.46
C LEU A 99 -1.22 10.41 8.92
N GLU A 100 -1.58 11.41 9.73
CA GLU A 100 -2.08 11.22 11.10
C GLU A 100 -3.54 10.74 11.09
N ALA A 101 -3.81 9.67 10.35
CA ALA A 101 -5.11 9.05 10.21
C ALA A 101 -4.98 7.52 10.22
N LYS A 102 -5.98 6.85 10.79
CA LYS A 102 -6.05 5.38 10.82
C LYS A 102 -7.47 4.88 10.65
N LEU A 103 -7.60 3.68 10.09
CA LEU A 103 -8.83 2.91 10.12
C LEU A 103 -9.16 2.49 11.57
N HIS A 104 -10.45 2.43 11.91
CA HIS A 104 -10.91 1.91 13.21
C HIS A 104 -10.42 0.48 13.46
N ASN A 105 -10.36 -0.34 12.40
CA ASN A 105 -9.84 -1.70 12.43
C ASN A 105 -8.79 -1.86 11.34
N LYS A 106 -7.71 -2.57 11.67
CA LYS A 106 -6.75 -3.04 10.66
C LYS A 106 -7.47 -3.94 9.65
N THR A 107 -7.41 -3.56 8.37
CA THR A 107 -8.29 -4.14 7.34
C THR A 107 -7.55 -4.34 6.01
N CYS A 108 -7.87 -5.41 5.30
CA CYS A 108 -7.43 -5.69 3.94
C CYS A 108 -8.60 -6.28 3.13
N PHE A 109 -8.47 -6.37 1.80
CA PHE A 109 -9.57 -6.77 0.89
C PHE A 109 -10.80 -5.85 0.99
N HIS A 110 -10.56 -4.57 1.22
CA HIS A 110 -11.60 -3.53 1.25
C HIS A 110 -11.43 -2.58 0.07
N ASP A 111 -12.46 -1.79 -0.18
CA ASP A 111 -12.48 -0.79 -1.25
C ASP A 111 -12.67 0.62 -0.70
N ALA A 112 -12.26 1.62 -1.49
CA ALA A 112 -12.46 3.02 -1.19
C ALA A 112 -12.71 3.79 -2.49
N VAL A 113 -13.53 4.84 -2.41
CA VAL A 113 -13.83 5.73 -3.53
C VAL A 113 -13.91 7.17 -3.04
N VAL A 114 -13.60 8.12 -3.92
CA VAL A 114 -13.72 9.57 -3.67
C VAL A 114 -15.13 10.03 -4.01
N THR A 115 -15.82 10.74 -3.13
CA THR A 115 -17.24 11.14 -3.27
C THR A 115 -17.42 12.67 -3.27
N GLN A 116 -16.78 13.38 -4.20
CA GLN A 116 -16.88 14.84 -4.30
C GLN A 116 -18.02 15.30 -5.20
#